data_AF-A0A6A6ZF99-F1
#
_entry.id   AF-A0A6A6ZF99-F1
#
_cell.length_a   1.000
_cell.length_b   1.000
_cell.length_c   1.000
_cell.angle_alpha   90.00
_cell.angle_beta   90.00
_cell.angle_gamma   90.00
#
_symmetry.space_group_name_H-M   'P 1'
#
loop_
_entity.id
_entity.type
_entity.pdbx_description
1 polymer ?
#
loop_
_entity_poly.entity_id
_entity_poly.type
_entity_poly.pdbx_seq_one_letter_code
_entity_poly.pdbx_strand_id
1 'polypeptide(L)'
;MQQGQMTTGCATCKVSDARFVHTSHWDIELYHSLTSSAPVRALPLLGVPMLWNTFKLEAPDRDLFEYSSASLATFGHDATTLGNILVRIALEEKTTSTAAVLQALLALSSLHRYGLQPQAVELKIAALRSLAEESAAPSLGAKETIQHTAAGMLLCSFEVHQSSCSSDEWMGFLSGVETVINASSIKTLLQLGSDVVVLLDWVHYHDVLARFSLLYWEREGTPELPSTPTNFFGLQVSILPPPISSMLNLLSQACATISSSAIPPEISDSVDDYKGFLGVMNWRIRTVPMPKIPDDDNNGSDDATLVMYLYQLAMLVFLNRSTEGVIDQPVRTQQYIDKACAIFPRLRFCKQQFPIHVIGCEARTDEQRAVILDVISRTEKMSSSRSFNYCKRILQAVWAQDDLREGNNISYHDRLTSVISHCVIVPSFYLLNAKTRVG
;
A
#
# COMPACT_ATOMS: atom_id res chain seq x y z
N MET A 1 -37.33 7.90 52.24
CA MET A 1 -36.44 6.73 52.08
C MET A 1 -36.51 6.27 50.64
N GLN A 2 -35.54 6.72 49.83
CA GLN A 2 -35.30 6.26 48.47
C GLN A 2 -34.41 5.02 48.54
N GLN A 3 -34.69 4.01 47.71
CA GLN A 3 -33.67 3.09 47.21
C GLN A 3 -34.08 2.68 45.79
N GLY A 4 -33.47 3.34 44.80
CA GLY A 4 -33.44 2.90 43.41
C GLY A 4 -32.18 2.07 43.19
N GLN A 5 -32.34 0.84 42.72
CA GLN A 5 -31.24 -0.01 42.28
C GLN A 5 -30.80 0.43 40.87
N MET A 6 -29.60 1.00 40.76
CA MET A 6 -28.87 1.10 39.51
C MET A 6 -28.25 -0.26 39.19
N THR A 7 -28.77 -0.95 38.20
CA THR A 7 -28.06 -2.04 37.52
C THR A 7 -27.19 -1.44 36.43
N THR A 8 -25.88 -1.43 36.65
CA THR A 8 -24.86 -1.08 35.68
C THR A 8 -24.77 -2.16 34.60
N GLY A 9 -25.28 -1.86 33.41
CA GLY A 9 -25.11 -2.69 32.21
C GLY A 9 -23.67 -2.63 31.74
N CYS A 10 -22.92 -3.72 31.92
CA CYS A 10 -21.62 -3.92 31.30
C CYS A 10 -21.85 -4.11 29.79
N ALA A 11 -21.47 -3.11 28.99
CA ALA A 11 -21.46 -3.21 27.54
C ALA A 11 -20.34 -4.18 27.12
N THR A 12 -20.69 -5.44 26.92
CA THR A 12 -19.82 -6.44 26.29
C THR A 12 -19.51 -5.99 24.87
N CYS A 13 -18.30 -5.48 24.63
CA CYS A 13 -17.75 -5.27 23.30
C CYS A 13 -17.68 -6.65 22.61
N LYS A 14 -18.55 -6.89 21.64
CA LYS A 14 -18.51 -8.13 20.84
C LYS A 14 -17.26 -8.08 19.97
N VAL A 15 -16.18 -8.68 20.47
CA VAL A 15 -15.00 -9.01 19.65
C VAL A 15 -15.50 -9.88 18.50
N SER A 16 -15.12 -9.48 17.29
CA SER A 16 -15.39 -10.18 16.03
C SER A 16 -15.03 -11.67 16.13
N ASP A 17 -15.61 -12.49 15.25
CA ASP A 17 -15.46 -13.96 15.08
C ASP A 17 -14.03 -14.37 14.64
N ALA A 18 -13.01 -13.68 15.15
CA ALA A 18 -11.60 -13.89 14.91
C ALA A 18 -11.17 -15.17 15.62
N ARG A 19 -11.27 -16.30 14.91
CA ARG A 19 -10.73 -17.58 15.35
C ARG A 19 -9.21 -17.47 15.54
N PHE A 20 -8.70 -18.21 16.52
CA PHE A 20 -7.29 -18.43 16.79
C PHE A 20 -6.49 -18.61 15.49
N VAL A 21 -5.31 -18.00 15.42
CA VAL A 21 -4.38 -18.21 14.31
C VAL A 21 -3.94 -19.67 14.36
N HIS A 22 -4.32 -20.45 13.35
CA HIS A 22 -3.93 -21.85 13.27
C HIS A 22 -2.59 -21.96 12.54
N THR A 23 -1.58 -22.51 13.22
CA THR A 23 -0.33 -22.92 12.57
C THR A 23 -0.61 -24.10 11.65
N SER A 24 -0.33 -23.93 10.37
CA SER A 24 -0.52 -24.97 9.35
C SER A 24 0.77 -25.75 9.09
N HIS A 25 0.66 -26.88 8.38
CA HIS A 25 1.85 -27.63 7.91
C HIS A 25 2.78 -26.75 7.07
N TRP A 26 2.21 -25.85 6.26
CA TRP A 26 2.98 -24.90 5.45
C TRP A 26 3.84 -23.97 6.32
N ASP A 27 3.30 -23.48 7.43
CA ASP A 27 4.03 -22.61 8.35
C ASP A 27 5.19 -23.34 9.02
N ILE A 28 5.00 -24.62 9.37
CA ILE A 28 6.03 -25.49 9.97
C ILE A 28 7.16 -25.75 8.97
N GLU A 29 6.83 -26.10 7.72
CA GLU A 29 7.84 -26.32 6.68
C GLU A 29 8.60 -25.02 6.34
N LEU A 30 7.92 -23.88 6.29
CA LEU A 30 8.56 -22.58 6.11
C LEU A 30 9.54 -22.29 7.26
N TYR A 31 9.15 -22.53 8.51
CA TYR A 31 10.02 -22.34 9.68
C TYR A 31 11.26 -23.25 9.61
N HIS A 32 11.10 -24.51 9.22
CA HIS A 32 12.23 -25.41 9.01
C HIS A 32 13.15 -24.96 7.88
N SER A 33 12.61 -24.33 6.82
CA SER A 33 13.41 -23.75 5.73
C SER A 33 14.30 -22.59 6.21
N LEU A 34 13.78 -21.77 7.12
CA LEU A 34 14.51 -20.63 7.69
C LEU A 34 15.59 -21.06 8.68
N THR A 35 15.39 -22.20 9.35
CA THR A 35 16.27 -22.66 10.44
C THR A 35 17.26 -23.74 10.02
N SER A 36 17.05 -24.39 8.87
CA SER A 36 17.94 -25.44 8.36
C SER A 36 18.71 -24.95 7.12
N SER A 37 20.00 -25.27 7.02
CA SER A 37 20.81 -24.98 5.82
C SER A 37 20.50 -25.90 4.62
N ALA A 38 19.40 -26.65 4.67
CA ALA A 38 19.03 -27.63 3.65
C ALA A 38 18.01 -27.03 2.67
N PRO A 39 18.14 -27.27 1.36
CA PRO A 39 17.16 -26.79 0.39
C PRO A 39 15.82 -27.50 0.62
N VAL A 40 14.79 -26.71 0.94
CA VAL A 40 13.44 -27.22 1.18
C VAL A 40 12.77 -27.57 -0.15
N ARG A 41 11.97 -28.64 -0.14
CA ARG A 41 11.07 -29.00 -1.25
C ARG A 41 10.21 -27.79 -1.59
N ALA A 42 9.95 -27.54 -2.87
CA ALA A 42 9.18 -26.38 -3.33
C ALA A 42 7.86 -26.22 -2.55
N LEU A 43 7.85 -25.27 -1.60
CA LEU A 43 6.67 -24.91 -0.83
C LEU A 43 5.62 -24.34 -1.78
N PRO A 44 4.34 -24.71 -1.66
CA PRO A 44 3.30 -24.09 -2.46
C PRO A 44 3.23 -22.60 -2.15
N LEU A 45 2.96 -21.80 -3.17
CA LEU A 45 2.91 -20.35 -3.03
C LEU A 45 1.67 -19.90 -2.27
N LEU A 46 1.83 -18.85 -1.46
CA LEU A 46 0.76 -18.16 -0.76
C LEU A 46 -0.09 -17.39 -1.77
N GLY A 47 -1.16 -18.03 -2.22
CA GLY A 47 -2.11 -17.45 -3.17
C GLY A 47 -3.38 -16.91 -2.51
N VAL A 48 -3.98 -15.92 -3.16
CA VAL A 48 -5.35 -15.47 -2.89
C VAL A 48 -6.25 -16.00 -4.00
N PRO A 49 -7.37 -16.69 -3.69
CA PRO A 49 -8.28 -17.20 -4.71
C PRO A 49 -8.80 -16.07 -5.62
N MET A 50 -8.66 -16.25 -6.94
CA MET A 50 -9.23 -15.35 -7.93
C MET A 50 -10.71 -15.68 -8.13
N LEU A 51 -11.60 -14.73 -7.81
CA LEU A 51 -13.03 -14.83 -8.16
C LEU A 51 -13.27 -14.27 -9.57
N TRP A 52 -13.24 -15.12 -10.58
CA TRP A 52 -13.69 -14.76 -11.92
C TRP A 52 -15.21 -14.76 -12.01
N ASN A 53 -15.79 -13.71 -12.58
CA ASN A 53 -17.21 -13.65 -12.89
C ASN A 53 -17.44 -13.93 -14.38
N THR A 54 -18.08 -15.05 -14.70
CA THR A 54 -18.38 -15.44 -16.08
C THR A 54 -19.50 -14.62 -16.72
N PHE A 55 -20.29 -13.89 -15.93
CA PHE A 55 -21.38 -13.07 -16.44
C PHE A 55 -20.87 -11.78 -17.07
N LYS A 56 -21.21 -11.55 -18.34
CA LYS A 56 -20.97 -10.28 -19.01
C LYS A 56 -22.01 -9.26 -18.55
N LEU A 57 -21.63 -8.41 -17.60
CA LEU A 57 -22.39 -7.25 -17.20
C LEU A 57 -21.99 -6.09 -18.10
N GLU A 58 -22.73 -5.86 -19.19
CA GLU A 58 -22.54 -4.69 -20.05
C GLU A 58 -23.15 -3.47 -19.37
N ALA A 59 -22.37 -2.81 -18.51
CA ALA A 59 -22.78 -1.53 -17.96
C ALA A 59 -22.53 -0.42 -19.01
N PRO A 60 -23.48 0.52 -19.19
CA PRO A 60 -23.25 1.65 -20.07
C PRO A 60 -22.11 2.52 -19.52
N ASP A 61 -21.26 3.03 -20.40
CA ASP A 61 -20.05 3.79 -20.02
C ASP A 61 -20.36 4.93 -19.05
N ARG A 62 -21.51 5.59 -19.21
CA ARG A 62 -21.99 6.66 -18.31
C ARG A 62 -22.05 6.22 -16.84
N ASP A 63 -22.54 5.02 -16.57
CA ASP A 63 -22.69 4.50 -15.21
C ASP A 63 -21.34 4.16 -14.58
N LEU A 64 -20.35 3.78 -15.41
CA LEU A 64 -18.98 3.53 -14.98
C LEU A 64 -18.23 4.85 -14.73
N PHE A 65 -18.47 5.86 -15.57
CA PHE A 65 -17.91 7.20 -15.42
C PHE A 65 -18.30 7.84 -14.09
N GLU A 66 -19.59 7.82 -13.74
CA GLU A 66 -20.10 8.37 -12.48
C GLU A 66 -19.52 7.65 -11.24
N TYR A 67 -19.01 6.43 -11.43
CA TYR A 67 -18.46 5.58 -10.36
C TYR A 67 -16.93 5.64 -10.24
N SER A 68 -16.25 6.31 -11.18
CA SER A 68 -14.78 6.23 -11.32
C SER A 68 -13.99 6.70 -10.09
N SER A 69 -14.44 7.75 -9.40
CA SER A 69 -13.77 8.28 -8.19
C SER A 69 -13.73 7.27 -7.03
N ALA A 70 -14.72 6.38 -6.93
CA ALA A 70 -14.76 5.37 -5.88
C ALA A 70 -13.67 4.30 -6.02
N SER A 71 -12.98 4.25 -7.17
CA SER A 71 -12.01 3.21 -7.52
C SER A 71 -10.54 3.54 -7.23
N LEU A 72 -10.21 4.80 -6.92
CA LEU A 72 -8.84 5.34 -6.92
C LEU A 72 -8.14 5.40 -5.55
N ALA A 73 -7.05 4.64 -5.39
CA ALA A 73 -6.30 4.54 -4.14
C ALA A 73 -5.40 5.78 -3.92
N THR A 74 -5.81 6.74 -3.07
CA THR A 74 -5.10 8.03 -2.86
C THR A 74 -4.73 8.31 -1.39
N PHE A 75 -3.49 8.70 -1.12
CA PHE A 75 -3.08 9.15 0.23
C PHE A 75 -2.96 10.67 0.27
N GLY A 76 -3.78 11.32 1.11
CA GLY A 76 -3.82 12.77 1.29
C GLY A 76 -4.63 13.54 0.26
N HIS A 77 -4.72 13.05 -0.99
CA HIS A 77 -5.64 13.58 -1.98
C HIS A 77 -7.05 13.00 -1.82
N ASP A 78 -8.07 13.84 -2.00
CA ASP A 78 -9.45 13.39 -2.13
C ASP A 78 -9.62 12.60 -3.44
N ALA A 79 -10.13 11.37 -3.34
CA ALA A 79 -10.33 10.48 -4.49
C ALA A 79 -11.29 11.07 -5.53
N THR A 80 -12.23 11.94 -5.11
CA THR A 80 -13.12 12.67 -6.03
C THR A 80 -12.34 13.68 -6.85
N THR A 81 -11.41 14.40 -6.24
CA THR A 81 -10.52 15.36 -6.92
C THR A 81 -9.68 14.67 -7.99
N LEU A 82 -9.00 13.55 -7.65
CA LEU A 82 -8.23 12.79 -8.64
C LEU A 82 -9.14 12.19 -9.73
N GLY A 83 -10.31 11.65 -9.37
CA GLY A 83 -11.28 11.14 -10.34
C GLY A 83 -11.72 12.20 -11.35
N ASN A 84 -12.03 13.40 -10.88
CA ASN A 84 -12.40 14.52 -11.74
C ASN A 84 -11.26 14.95 -12.67
N ILE A 85 -10.00 14.90 -12.22
CA ILE A 85 -8.82 15.16 -13.05
C ILE A 85 -8.72 14.12 -14.17
N LEU A 86 -8.82 12.83 -13.82
CA LEU A 86 -8.73 11.74 -14.80
C LEU A 86 -9.86 11.80 -15.84
N VAL A 87 -11.08 12.17 -15.41
CA VAL A 87 -12.20 12.41 -16.32
C VAL A 87 -11.93 13.59 -17.25
N ARG A 88 -11.37 14.70 -16.75
CA ARG A 88 -10.98 15.83 -17.62
C ARG A 88 -9.94 15.41 -18.66
N ILE A 89 -8.92 14.68 -18.26
CA ILE A 89 -7.88 14.16 -19.16
C ILE A 89 -8.50 13.24 -20.23
N ALA A 90 -9.41 12.35 -19.83
CA ALA A 90 -10.08 11.43 -20.75
C ALA A 90 -11.00 12.12 -21.78
N LEU A 91 -11.49 13.33 -21.48
CA LEU A 91 -12.49 14.04 -22.29
C LEU A 91 -11.95 15.27 -23.04
N GLU A 92 -10.67 15.59 -22.90
CA GLU A 92 -10.10 16.86 -23.39
C GLU A 92 -10.18 17.01 -24.92
N GLU A 93 -9.47 16.13 -25.65
CA GLU A 93 -9.45 16.07 -27.11
C GLU A 93 -9.42 14.61 -27.55
N LYS A 94 -10.02 14.26 -28.69
CA LYS A 94 -10.07 12.87 -29.14
C LYS A 94 -8.75 12.46 -29.80
N THR A 95 -7.82 11.97 -29.00
CA THR A 95 -6.53 11.39 -29.42
C THR A 95 -6.47 9.91 -29.04
N THR A 96 -5.44 9.20 -29.50
CA THR A 96 -5.17 7.82 -29.07
C THR A 96 -4.87 7.76 -27.56
N SER A 97 -4.15 8.74 -27.02
CA SER A 97 -3.79 8.82 -25.59
C SER A 97 -4.98 9.10 -24.69
N THR A 98 -5.89 10.01 -25.05
CA THR A 98 -7.11 10.24 -24.25
C THR A 98 -8.06 9.05 -24.33
N ALA A 99 -8.12 8.35 -25.48
CA ALA A 99 -8.84 7.09 -25.60
C ALA A 99 -8.26 6.01 -24.67
N ALA A 100 -6.93 5.94 -24.53
CA ALA A 100 -6.29 5.02 -23.59
C ALA A 100 -6.68 5.32 -22.13
N VAL A 101 -6.66 6.60 -21.73
CA VAL A 101 -7.08 7.02 -20.37
C VAL A 101 -8.53 6.65 -20.13
N LEU A 102 -9.40 6.95 -21.09
CA LEU A 102 -10.83 6.62 -21.02
C LEU A 102 -11.06 5.11 -20.83
N GLN A 103 -10.45 4.30 -21.69
CA GLN A 103 -10.61 2.85 -21.64
C GLN A 103 -10.06 2.27 -20.33
N ALA A 104 -8.92 2.76 -19.84
CA ALA A 104 -8.36 2.33 -18.56
C ALA A 104 -9.25 2.74 -17.37
N LEU A 105 -9.83 3.93 -17.40
CA LEU A 105 -10.75 4.42 -16.37
C LEU A 105 -12.03 3.57 -16.30
N LEU A 106 -12.61 3.26 -17.46
CA LEU A 106 -13.79 2.40 -17.57
C LEU A 106 -13.45 0.96 -17.16
N ALA A 107 -12.27 0.45 -17.52
CA ALA A 107 -11.81 -0.87 -17.12
C ALA A 107 -11.73 -0.98 -15.58
N LEU A 108 -11.06 -0.02 -14.93
CA LEU A 108 -10.93 0.01 -13.48
C LEU A 108 -12.29 0.16 -12.77
N SER A 109 -13.16 1.02 -13.30
CA SER A 109 -14.50 1.23 -12.75
C SER A 109 -15.38 -0.02 -12.89
N SER A 110 -15.30 -0.70 -14.03
CA SER A 110 -16.00 -1.97 -14.29
C SER A 110 -15.48 -3.07 -13.35
N LEU A 111 -14.15 -3.19 -13.23
CA LEU A 111 -13.50 -4.14 -12.33
C LEU A 111 -13.96 -3.97 -10.89
N HIS A 112 -13.96 -2.73 -10.42
CA HIS A 112 -14.27 -2.40 -9.05
C HIS A 112 -15.76 -2.59 -8.73
N ARG A 113 -16.65 -2.20 -9.65
CA ARG A 113 -18.10 -2.33 -9.46
C ARG A 113 -18.60 -3.77 -9.56
N TYR A 114 -18.12 -4.53 -10.54
CA TYR A 114 -18.71 -5.83 -10.91
C TYR A 114 -17.77 -7.03 -10.67
N GLY A 115 -16.50 -6.76 -10.33
CA GLY A 115 -15.45 -7.78 -10.25
C GLY A 115 -14.72 -7.97 -11.58
N LEU A 116 -14.02 -9.08 -11.73
CA LEU A 116 -13.32 -9.40 -12.96
C LEU A 116 -14.28 -10.11 -13.92
N GLN A 117 -14.69 -9.40 -14.98
CA GLN A 117 -15.59 -9.87 -16.04
C GLN A 117 -15.05 -9.50 -17.44
N PRO A 118 -15.60 -10.08 -18.52
CA PRO A 118 -15.12 -9.82 -19.88
C PRO A 118 -15.04 -8.34 -20.27
N GLN A 119 -16.02 -7.50 -19.91
CA GLN A 119 -16.01 -6.07 -20.24
C GLN A 119 -14.78 -5.35 -19.67
N ALA A 120 -14.44 -5.60 -18.41
CA ALA A 120 -13.29 -4.98 -17.76
C ALA A 120 -11.97 -5.37 -18.46
N VAL A 121 -11.85 -6.65 -18.87
CA VAL A 121 -10.67 -7.15 -19.59
C VAL A 121 -10.60 -6.60 -21.02
N GLU A 122 -11.73 -6.56 -21.74
CA GLU A 122 -11.80 -5.97 -23.08
C GLU A 122 -11.38 -4.49 -23.08
N LEU A 123 -11.83 -3.73 -22.08
CA LEU A 123 -11.45 -2.33 -21.89
C LEU A 123 -9.95 -2.19 -21.52
N LYS A 124 -9.41 -3.05 -20.65
CA LYS A 124 -7.96 -3.10 -20.36
C LYS A 124 -7.16 -3.34 -21.65
N ILE A 125 -7.55 -4.33 -22.45
CA ILE A 125 -6.88 -4.67 -23.72
C ILE A 125 -6.96 -3.50 -24.71
N ALA A 126 -8.11 -2.81 -24.79
CA ALA A 126 -8.25 -1.64 -25.64
C ALA A 126 -7.29 -0.53 -25.21
N ALA A 127 -7.20 -0.23 -23.91
CA ALA A 127 -6.29 0.78 -23.37
C ALA A 127 -4.83 0.47 -23.73
N LEU A 128 -4.42 -0.80 -23.58
CA LEU A 128 -3.07 -1.24 -23.95
C LEU A 128 -2.76 -1.06 -25.43
N ARG A 129 -3.71 -1.35 -26.32
CA ARG A 129 -3.53 -1.13 -27.77
C ARG A 129 -3.36 0.35 -28.08
N SER A 130 -4.17 1.21 -27.47
CA SER A 130 -4.06 2.66 -27.67
C SER A 130 -2.73 3.23 -27.14
N LEU A 131 -2.19 2.72 -26.02
CA LEU A 131 -0.85 3.10 -25.55
C LEU A 131 0.26 2.59 -26.50
N ALA A 132 0.13 1.36 -27.00
CA ALA A 132 1.12 0.76 -27.90
C ALA A 132 1.22 1.51 -29.24
N GLU A 133 0.09 1.93 -29.81
CA GLU A 133 0.04 2.72 -31.06
C GLU A 133 0.82 4.05 -30.93
N GLU A 134 0.81 4.65 -29.75
CA GLU A 134 1.46 5.92 -29.48
C GLU A 134 2.96 5.75 -29.14
N SER A 135 3.34 4.63 -28.52
CA SER A 135 4.74 4.32 -28.19
C SER A 135 5.66 4.17 -29.42
N ALA A 136 5.07 4.06 -30.62
CA ALA A 136 5.80 4.03 -31.89
C ALA A 136 6.31 5.42 -32.34
N ALA A 137 5.91 6.51 -31.67
CA ALA A 137 6.36 7.86 -31.99
C ALA A 137 7.75 8.17 -31.37
N PRO A 138 8.62 8.96 -32.05
CA PRO A 138 10.01 9.17 -31.62
C PRO A 138 10.18 9.96 -30.31
N SER A 139 9.17 10.73 -29.88
CA SER A 139 9.10 11.30 -28.52
C SER A 139 7.68 11.78 -28.20
N LEU A 140 7.21 11.52 -26.98
CA LEU A 140 5.92 12.04 -26.50
C LEU A 140 6.03 13.53 -26.16
N GLY A 141 5.00 14.31 -26.50
CA GLY A 141 4.85 15.67 -26.01
C GLY A 141 4.44 15.70 -24.53
N ALA A 142 4.51 16.86 -23.90
CA ALA A 142 4.23 16.98 -22.46
C ALA A 142 2.79 16.55 -22.10
N LYS A 143 1.81 16.85 -22.97
CA LYS A 143 0.40 16.51 -22.77
C LYS A 143 0.19 15.00 -22.91
N GLU A 144 0.77 14.41 -23.95
CA GLU A 144 0.76 12.98 -24.22
C GLU A 144 1.43 12.20 -23.08
N THR A 145 2.56 12.67 -22.54
CA THR A 145 3.22 12.10 -21.35
C THR A 145 2.28 12.03 -20.15
N ILE A 146 1.49 13.09 -19.88
CA ILE A 146 0.52 13.11 -18.78
C ILE A 146 -0.63 12.13 -19.03
N GLN A 147 -1.14 12.06 -20.26
CA GLN A 147 -2.19 11.11 -20.63
C GLN A 147 -1.69 9.67 -20.50
N HIS A 148 -0.47 9.38 -20.97
CA HIS A 148 0.20 8.08 -20.85
C HIS A 148 0.43 7.70 -19.38
N THR A 149 0.84 8.68 -18.55
CA THR A 149 0.99 8.51 -17.10
C THR A 149 -0.35 8.16 -16.44
N ALA A 150 -1.42 8.88 -16.76
CA ALA A 150 -2.75 8.64 -16.21
C ALA A 150 -3.28 7.24 -16.58
N ALA A 151 -3.16 6.85 -17.85
CA ALA A 151 -3.55 5.53 -18.32
C ALA A 151 -2.71 4.41 -17.65
N GLY A 152 -1.40 4.58 -17.56
CA GLY A 152 -0.51 3.63 -16.90
C GLY A 152 -0.83 3.45 -15.41
N MET A 153 -1.12 4.54 -14.69
CA MET A 153 -1.53 4.47 -13.28
C MET A 153 -2.90 3.81 -13.07
N LEU A 154 -3.84 4.02 -13.99
CA LEU A 154 -5.13 3.33 -13.98
C LEU A 154 -4.98 1.82 -14.23
N LEU A 155 -4.14 1.43 -15.19
CA LEU A 155 -3.81 0.02 -15.46
C LEU A 155 -3.05 -0.64 -14.30
N CYS A 156 -2.09 0.07 -13.69
CA CYS A 156 -1.46 -0.35 -12.45
C CYS A 156 -2.52 -0.59 -11.36
N SER A 157 -3.42 0.37 -11.17
CA SER A 157 -4.50 0.25 -10.19
C SER A 157 -5.45 -0.90 -10.48
N PHE A 158 -5.71 -1.22 -11.75
CA PHE A 158 -6.52 -2.36 -12.19
C PHE A 158 -5.91 -3.67 -11.71
N GLU A 159 -4.63 -3.91 -12.01
CA GLU A 159 -3.92 -5.14 -11.61
C GLU A 159 -3.79 -5.30 -10.09
N VAL A 160 -3.67 -4.19 -9.38
CA VAL A 160 -3.64 -4.20 -7.91
C VAL A 160 -5.06 -4.46 -7.33
N HIS A 161 -6.15 -4.15 -8.05
CA HIS A 161 -7.51 -4.16 -7.49
C HIS A 161 -8.04 -5.56 -7.26
N GLN A 162 -7.92 -6.38 -8.28
CA GLN A 162 -8.15 -7.79 -8.15
C GLN A 162 -6.81 -8.37 -8.54
N SER A 163 -6.17 -9.12 -7.64
CA SER A 163 -5.01 -9.92 -7.98
C SER A 163 -5.45 -10.97 -9.02
N SER A 164 -5.67 -10.53 -10.25
CA SER A 164 -5.81 -11.33 -11.44
C SER A 164 -4.50 -12.09 -11.54
N CYS A 165 -4.53 -13.32 -11.06
CA CYS A 165 -3.39 -14.22 -11.11
C CYS A 165 -2.90 -14.36 -12.56
N SER A 166 -1.76 -13.77 -12.89
CA SER A 166 -0.73 -14.41 -13.72
C SER A 166 0.59 -13.64 -13.84
N SER A 167 0.66 -12.35 -13.54
CA SER A 167 1.88 -11.57 -13.80
C SER A 167 2.07 -10.45 -12.79
N ASP A 168 3.33 -10.18 -12.43
CA ASP A 168 3.75 -8.97 -11.73
C ASP A 168 3.59 -7.71 -12.63
N GLU A 169 2.52 -7.66 -13.42
CA GLU A 169 2.23 -6.65 -14.45
C GLU A 169 2.06 -5.26 -13.86
N TRP A 170 1.54 -5.16 -12.63
CA TRP A 170 1.36 -3.87 -11.97
C TRP A 170 2.69 -3.13 -11.76
N MET A 171 3.77 -3.87 -11.48
CA MET A 171 5.13 -3.32 -11.40
C MET A 171 5.61 -2.84 -12.77
N GLY A 172 5.28 -3.59 -13.83
CA GLY A 172 5.57 -3.19 -15.21
C GLY A 172 4.89 -1.87 -15.59
N PHE A 173 3.61 -1.68 -15.22
CA PHE A 173 2.91 -0.42 -15.45
C PHE A 173 3.54 0.74 -14.68
N LEU A 174 3.89 0.54 -13.41
CA LEU A 174 4.52 1.57 -12.59
C LEU A 174 5.91 1.96 -13.13
N SER A 175 6.75 0.97 -13.45
CA SER A 175 8.07 1.20 -14.06
C SER A 175 7.97 1.88 -15.45
N GLY A 176 6.97 1.50 -16.24
CA GLY A 176 6.67 2.16 -17.51
C GLY A 176 6.30 3.63 -17.34
N VAL A 177 5.45 3.94 -16.35
CA VAL A 177 5.09 5.33 -16.00
C VAL A 177 6.33 6.14 -15.59
N GLU A 178 7.19 5.59 -14.73
CA GLU A 178 8.43 6.26 -14.34
C GLU A 178 9.34 6.52 -15.55
N THR A 179 9.48 5.54 -16.44
CA THR A 179 10.29 5.67 -17.67
C THR A 179 9.77 6.80 -18.56
N VAL A 180 8.45 6.89 -18.75
CA VAL A 180 7.81 7.93 -19.57
C VAL A 180 7.96 9.32 -18.94
N ILE A 181 7.82 9.44 -17.62
CA ILE A 181 8.03 10.70 -16.91
C ILE A 181 9.51 11.13 -17.00
N ASN A 182 10.44 10.20 -16.80
CA ASN A 182 11.89 10.46 -16.84
C ASN A 182 12.39 10.81 -18.25
N ALA A 183 11.71 10.35 -19.30
CA ALA A 183 11.98 10.77 -20.67
C ALA A 183 11.55 12.22 -20.96
N SER A 184 10.76 12.83 -20.07
CA SER A 184 10.23 14.19 -20.21
C SER A 184 10.88 15.17 -19.24
N SER A 185 10.85 16.47 -19.56
CA SER A 185 11.28 17.50 -18.60
C SER A 185 10.21 17.74 -17.54
N ILE A 186 10.51 17.43 -16.28
CA ILE A 186 9.59 17.67 -15.14
C ILE A 186 9.10 19.12 -15.10
N LYS A 187 9.96 20.09 -15.43
CA LYS A 187 9.61 21.51 -15.47
C LYS A 187 8.53 21.79 -16.52
N THR A 188 8.62 21.15 -17.69
CA THR A 188 7.62 21.28 -18.76
C THR A 188 6.30 20.63 -18.35
N LEU A 189 6.34 19.47 -17.68
CA LEU A 189 5.12 18.82 -17.17
C LEU A 189 4.39 19.70 -16.15
N LEU A 190 5.13 20.30 -15.21
CA LEU A 190 4.56 21.17 -14.18
C LEU A 190 3.94 22.47 -14.73
N GLN A 191 4.32 22.91 -15.94
CA GLN A 191 3.70 24.06 -16.62
C GLN A 191 2.27 23.78 -17.08
N LEU A 192 1.85 22.52 -17.16
CA LEU A 192 0.49 22.14 -17.57
C LEU A 192 -0.57 22.35 -16.47
N GLY A 193 -0.15 22.63 -15.23
CA GLY A 193 -1.04 23.06 -14.15
C GLY A 193 -1.06 22.14 -12.92
N SER A 194 -1.91 22.48 -11.95
CA SER A 194 -2.01 21.79 -10.65
C SER A 194 -2.51 20.35 -10.76
N ASP A 195 -3.28 20.03 -11.81
CA ASP A 195 -3.80 18.68 -12.06
C ASP A 195 -2.66 17.67 -12.26
N VAL A 196 -1.56 18.10 -12.90
CA VAL A 196 -0.35 17.29 -13.07
C VAL A 196 0.31 17.00 -11.74
N VAL A 197 0.31 17.96 -10.81
CA VAL A 197 0.91 17.77 -9.48
C VAL A 197 0.17 16.68 -8.71
N VAL A 198 -1.18 16.66 -8.74
CA VAL A 198 -1.98 15.60 -8.11
C VAL A 198 -1.66 14.23 -8.70
N LEU A 199 -1.51 14.16 -10.03
CA LEU A 199 -1.16 12.91 -10.72
C LEU A 199 0.25 12.42 -10.33
N LEU A 200 1.23 13.33 -10.27
CA LEU A 200 2.60 13.01 -9.84
C LEU A 200 2.67 12.62 -8.36
N ASP A 201 1.88 13.26 -7.50
CA ASP A 201 1.72 12.84 -6.09
C ASP A 201 1.15 11.42 -6.00
N TRP A 202 0.20 11.08 -6.88
CA TRP A 202 -0.36 9.73 -6.96
C TRP A 202 0.69 8.71 -7.42
N VAL A 203 1.47 9.01 -8.46
CA VAL A 203 2.60 8.17 -8.90
C VAL A 203 3.60 7.97 -7.76
N HIS A 204 4.01 9.06 -7.09
CA HIS A 204 4.99 9.01 -6.00
C HIS A 204 4.49 8.13 -4.83
N TYR A 205 3.21 8.24 -4.46
CA TYR A 205 2.64 7.37 -3.42
C TYR A 205 2.76 5.88 -3.78
N HIS A 206 2.51 5.52 -5.04
CA HIS A 206 2.64 4.15 -5.52
C HIS A 206 4.11 3.70 -5.64
N ASP A 207 5.03 4.55 -6.10
CA ASP A 207 6.46 4.22 -6.12
C ASP A 207 6.99 3.89 -4.71
N VAL A 208 6.69 4.74 -3.71
CA VAL A 208 7.17 4.55 -2.34
C VAL A 208 6.72 3.22 -1.74
N LEU A 209 5.46 2.84 -1.97
CA LEU A 209 4.93 1.59 -1.43
C LEU A 209 5.34 0.36 -2.25
N ALA A 210 5.62 0.51 -3.55
CA ALA A 210 6.26 -0.54 -4.34
C ALA A 210 7.65 -0.87 -3.81
N ARG A 211 8.45 0.17 -3.51
CA ARG A 211 9.78 0.02 -2.91
C ARG A 211 9.73 -0.68 -1.57
N PHE A 212 8.74 -0.35 -0.74
CA PHE A 212 8.50 -1.06 0.52
C PHE A 212 8.24 -2.56 0.29
N SER A 213 7.40 -2.93 -0.68
CA SER A 213 7.16 -4.34 -1.02
C SER A 213 8.42 -5.06 -1.52
N LEU A 214 9.22 -4.39 -2.35
CA LEU A 214 10.44 -4.97 -2.93
C LEU A 214 11.55 -5.22 -1.91
N LEU A 215 11.54 -4.55 -0.75
CA LEU A 215 12.52 -4.81 0.31
C LEU A 215 12.52 -6.28 0.75
N TYR A 216 11.38 -6.95 0.65
CA TYR A 216 11.18 -8.30 1.18
C TYR A 216 10.87 -9.31 0.08
N TRP A 217 11.15 -8.97 -1.19
CA TRP A 217 10.85 -9.83 -2.33
C TRP A 217 12.13 -10.34 -2.99
N GLU A 218 12.40 -11.64 -2.83
CA GLU A 218 13.55 -12.34 -3.37
C GLU A 218 13.08 -13.50 -4.27
N ARG A 219 12.70 -13.19 -5.52
CA ARG A 219 12.38 -14.20 -6.54
C ARG A 219 13.15 -13.94 -7.85
N GLU A 220 13.52 -15.02 -8.54
CA GLU A 220 14.15 -14.95 -9.86
C GLU A 220 13.20 -14.33 -10.90
N GLY A 221 13.70 -13.38 -11.70
CA GLY A 221 12.89 -12.65 -12.69
C GLY A 221 12.12 -11.43 -12.15
N THR A 222 12.49 -10.92 -10.97
CA THR A 222 11.88 -9.73 -10.35
C THR A 222 11.96 -8.51 -11.30
N PRO A 223 10.84 -7.82 -11.57
CA PRO A 223 10.87 -6.53 -12.24
C PRO A 223 11.67 -5.53 -11.41
N GLU A 224 12.80 -5.06 -11.94
CA GLU A 224 13.60 -4.04 -11.27
C GLU A 224 12.92 -2.67 -11.40
N LEU A 225 12.54 -2.07 -10.27
CA LEU A 225 12.34 -0.62 -10.22
C LEU A 225 13.72 0.06 -10.37
N PRO A 226 13.80 1.25 -10.98
CA PRO A 226 15.02 2.04 -10.99
C PRO A 226 15.61 2.12 -9.58
N SER A 227 16.91 1.81 -9.47
CA SER A 227 17.62 1.69 -8.20
C SER A 227 17.56 2.97 -7.37
N THR A 228 17.49 4.12 -8.04
CA THR A 228 17.26 5.42 -7.43
C THR A 228 15.77 5.78 -7.48
N PRO A 229 15.15 6.17 -6.35
CA PRO A 229 13.82 6.77 -6.36
C PRO A 229 13.76 7.89 -7.38
N THR A 230 12.76 7.87 -8.24
CA THR A 230 12.49 9.01 -9.11
C THR A 230 12.20 10.18 -8.18
N ASN A 231 13.14 11.12 -8.09
CA ASN A 231 13.03 12.27 -7.21
C ASN A 231 12.13 13.31 -7.88
N PHE A 232 10.85 12.95 -8.08
CA PHE A 232 9.82 13.75 -8.77
C PHE A 232 9.76 15.18 -8.21
N PHE A 233 10.02 15.30 -6.91
CA PHE A 233 9.87 16.51 -6.14
C PHE A 233 11.12 16.77 -5.30
N GLY A 234 12.29 16.95 -5.94
CA GLY A 234 13.46 17.54 -5.28
C GLY A 234 13.09 18.87 -4.59
N LEU A 235 12.54 18.75 -3.38
CA LEU A 235 11.85 19.72 -2.55
C LEU A 235 10.88 20.73 -3.25
N GLN A 236 9.58 20.63 -2.90
CA GLN A 236 8.56 21.72 -2.91
C GLN A 236 7.62 21.94 -4.11
N VAL A 237 7.10 20.89 -4.76
CA VAL A 237 5.95 21.08 -5.67
C VAL A 237 4.70 20.30 -5.28
N SER A 238 4.83 19.25 -4.46
CA SER A 238 3.68 18.49 -3.95
C SER A 238 2.67 19.42 -3.27
N ILE A 239 1.38 19.22 -3.59
CA ILE A 239 0.27 19.95 -2.97
C ILE A 239 -0.43 19.13 -1.88
N LEU A 240 0.14 17.96 -1.54
CA LEU A 240 -0.28 17.20 -0.38
C LEU A 240 -0.07 18.01 0.91
N PRO A 241 -0.90 17.77 1.94
CA PRO A 241 -0.64 18.31 3.27
C PRO A 241 0.80 18.02 3.71
N PRO A 242 1.53 19.01 4.27
CA PRO A 242 2.94 18.86 4.65
C PRO A 242 3.29 17.58 5.43
N PRO A 243 2.43 17.07 6.33
CA PRO A 243 2.77 15.87 7.10
C PRO A 243 2.78 14.63 6.21
N ILE A 244 1.87 14.56 5.24
CA ILE A 244 1.73 13.42 4.31
C ILE A 244 2.90 13.40 3.34
N SER A 245 3.21 14.53 2.69
CA SER A 245 4.36 14.62 1.78
C SER A 245 5.68 14.37 2.52
N SER A 246 5.82 14.84 3.76
CA SER A 246 7.01 14.54 4.58
C SER A 246 7.13 13.05 4.89
N MET A 247 6.03 12.39 5.27
CA MET A 247 6.04 10.94 5.55
C MET A 247 6.39 10.11 4.31
N LEU A 248 5.84 10.43 3.14
CA LEU A 248 6.18 9.70 1.90
C LEU A 248 7.65 9.85 1.52
N ASN A 249 8.18 11.08 1.58
CA ASN A 249 9.60 11.34 1.30
C ASN A 249 10.52 10.61 2.29
N LEU A 250 10.18 10.61 3.58
CA LEU A 250 10.96 9.92 4.61
C LEU A 250 10.87 8.40 4.47
N LEU A 251 9.70 7.86 4.10
CA LEU A 251 9.55 6.41 3.84
C LEU A 251 10.35 5.98 2.61
N SER A 252 10.32 6.77 1.53
CA SER A 252 11.13 6.56 0.33
C SER A 252 12.62 6.48 0.67
N GLN A 253 13.12 7.45 1.45
CA GLN A 253 14.51 7.48 1.91
C GLN A 253 14.83 6.27 2.80
N ALA A 254 13.93 5.90 3.72
CA ALA A 254 14.12 4.74 4.57
C ALA A 254 14.26 3.45 3.76
N CYS A 255 13.38 3.23 2.77
CA CYS A 255 13.47 2.08 1.87
C CYS A 255 14.79 2.07 1.12
N ALA A 256 15.20 3.19 0.50
CA ALA A 256 16.47 3.27 -0.24
C ALA A 256 17.70 2.98 0.66
N THR A 257 17.69 3.49 1.89
CA THR A 257 18.76 3.24 2.87
C THR A 257 18.83 1.77 3.27
N ILE A 258 17.69 1.14 3.57
CA ILE A 258 17.63 -0.26 3.96
C ILE A 258 18.08 -1.17 2.81
N SER A 259 17.62 -0.92 1.58
CA SER A 259 18.07 -1.65 0.39
C SER A 259 19.59 -1.54 0.18
N SER A 260 20.17 -0.36 0.41
CA SER A 260 21.62 -0.14 0.21
C SER A 260 22.47 -0.75 1.32
N SER A 261 21.92 -0.87 2.54
CA SER A 261 22.60 -1.40 3.71
C SER A 261 22.81 -2.92 3.68
N ALA A 262 22.23 -3.65 2.73
CA ALA A 262 22.50 -5.07 2.52
C ALA A 262 23.96 -5.35 2.10
N ILE A 263 24.73 -4.31 1.75
CA ILE A 263 26.17 -4.38 1.46
C ILE A 263 26.95 -4.11 2.77
N PRO A 264 27.78 -5.05 3.25
CA PRO A 264 28.55 -4.86 4.48
C PRO A 264 29.49 -3.64 4.37
N PRO A 265 29.46 -2.70 5.33
CA PRO A 265 30.44 -1.63 5.37
C PRO A 265 31.77 -2.18 5.94
N GLU A 266 32.82 -2.26 5.12
CA GLU A 266 34.14 -2.74 5.56
C GLU A 266 34.93 -1.74 6.43
N ILE A 267 34.34 -0.65 6.95
CA ILE A 267 35.08 0.42 7.64
C ILE A 267 34.29 0.99 8.83
N SER A 268 34.94 1.15 9.99
CA SER A 268 34.33 1.67 11.25
C SER A 268 33.67 3.04 11.10
N ASP A 269 34.24 3.94 10.31
CA ASP A 269 33.73 5.31 10.13
C ASP A 269 32.35 5.31 9.43
N SER A 270 32.13 4.35 8.53
CA SER A 270 30.85 4.22 7.82
C SER A 270 29.70 3.72 8.69
N VAL A 271 29.99 3.01 9.79
CA VAL A 271 28.97 2.49 10.71
C VAL A 271 28.42 3.60 11.60
N ASP A 272 29.29 4.49 12.09
CA ASP A 272 28.86 5.63 12.92
C ASP A 272 28.12 6.68 12.06
N ASP A 273 28.55 6.89 10.82
CA ASP A 273 27.83 7.72 9.85
C ASP A 273 26.44 7.15 9.53
N TYR A 274 26.34 5.83 9.32
CA TYR A 274 25.06 5.14 9.11
C TYR A 274 24.12 5.29 10.32
N LYS A 275 24.64 5.08 11.54
CA LYS A 275 23.88 5.30 12.79
C LYS A 275 23.43 6.75 12.93
N GLY A 276 24.31 7.71 12.62
CA GLY A 276 24.01 9.14 12.63
C GLY A 276 22.88 9.48 11.66
N PHE A 277 22.95 8.99 10.44
CA PHE A 277 21.91 9.15 9.43
C PHE A 277 20.55 8.58 9.88
N LEU A 278 20.56 7.36 10.42
CA LEU A 278 19.37 6.72 10.97
C LEU A 278 18.77 7.50 12.16
N GLY A 279 19.63 8.05 13.02
CA GLY A 279 19.22 8.95 14.11
C GLY A 279 18.53 10.22 13.61
N VAL A 280 19.07 10.85 12.55
CA VAL A 280 18.45 11.99 11.88
C VAL A 280 17.09 11.60 11.28
N MET A 281 17.00 10.46 10.61
CA MET A 281 15.75 9.99 10.00
C MET A 281 14.66 9.75 11.07
N ASN A 282 15.00 9.04 12.15
CA ASN A 282 14.10 8.83 13.29
C ASN A 282 13.62 10.15 13.89
N TRP A 283 14.52 11.13 14.09
CA TRP A 283 14.13 12.46 14.57
C TRP A 283 13.19 13.19 13.58
N ARG A 284 13.46 13.14 12.27
CA ARG A 284 12.61 13.75 11.24
C ARG A 284 11.21 13.15 11.23
N ILE A 285 11.10 11.81 11.35
CA ILE A 285 9.80 11.13 11.42
C ILE A 285 9.02 11.59 12.66
N ARG A 286 9.65 11.70 13.83
CA ARG A 286 9.00 12.16 15.07
C ARG A 286 8.55 13.61 15.03
N THR A 287 9.26 14.45 14.29
CA THR A 287 9.03 15.90 14.23
C THR A 287 8.15 16.33 13.06
N VAL A 288 7.64 15.38 12.28
CA VAL A 288 6.61 15.67 11.26
C VAL A 288 5.45 16.43 11.93
N PRO A 289 5.04 17.60 11.40
CA PRO A 289 4.05 18.46 12.03
C PRO A 289 2.66 17.80 12.03
N MET A 290 2.19 17.24 13.14
CA MET A 290 0.88 16.57 13.18
C MET A 290 -0.26 17.52 13.58
N PRO A 291 -1.47 17.36 13.02
CA PRO A 291 -2.68 18.02 13.51
C PRO A 291 -2.93 17.64 14.97
N LYS A 292 -3.33 18.61 15.80
CA LYS A 292 -3.70 18.31 17.19
C LYS A 292 -4.97 17.46 17.21
N ILE A 293 -4.98 16.42 18.03
CA ILE A 293 -6.21 15.68 18.34
C ILE A 293 -7.10 16.65 19.12
N PRO A 294 -8.32 16.97 18.66
CA PRO A 294 -9.22 17.86 19.40
C PRO A 294 -9.61 17.22 20.74
N ASP A 295 -9.54 18.00 21.82
CA ASP A 295 -9.83 17.57 23.21
C ASP A 295 -11.34 17.41 23.50
N ASP A 296 -12.22 17.55 22.50
CA ASP A 296 -13.66 17.61 22.71
C ASP A 296 -14.30 16.21 22.53
N ASP A 297 -14.72 15.60 23.64
CA ASP A 297 -15.31 14.26 23.77
C ASP A 297 -16.62 14.04 22.95
N ASN A 298 -17.10 15.05 22.22
CA ASN A 298 -18.43 15.06 21.62
C ASN A 298 -18.45 15.07 20.08
N ASN A 299 -17.30 15.00 19.41
CA ASN A 299 -17.23 14.71 17.98
C ASN A 299 -16.23 13.58 17.75
N GLY A 300 -16.71 12.46 17.21
CA GLY A 300 -15.90 11.28 16.94
C GLY A 300 -14.56 11.66 16.30
N SER A 301 -13.48 11.17 16.91
CA SER A 301 -12.11 11.38 16.45
C SER A 301 -12.02 11.34 14.92
N ASP A 302 -11.47 12.40 14.31
CA ASP A 302 -11.27 12.45 12.86
C ASP A 302 -10.35 11.29 12.44
N ASP A 303 -10.92 10.31 11.73
CA ASP A 303 -10.20 9.12 11.26
C ASP A 303 -8.97 9.51 10.44
N ALA A 304 -9.03 10.61 9.68
CA ALA A 304 -7.90 11.07 8.87
C ALA A 304 -6.71 11.47 9.77
N THR A 305 -6.97 12.25 10.82
CA THR A 305 -5.94 12.60 11.82
C THR A 305 -5.38 11.36 12.51
N LEU A 306 -6.22 10.42 12.94
CA LEU A 306 -5.76 9.17 13.57
C LEU A 306 -4.91 8.32 12.63
N VAL A 307 -5.29 8.23 11.35
CA VAL A 307 -4.51 7.53 10.31
C VAL A 307 -3.14 8.16 10.13
N MET A 308 -3.01 9.49 10.19
CA MET A 308 -1.71 10.17 10.10
C MET A 308 -0.79 9.79 11.27
N TYR A 309 -1.32 9.79 12.49
CA TYR A 309 -0.57 9.32 13.68
C TYR A 309 -0.18 7.85 13.55
N LEU A 310 -1.09 7.01 13.07
CA LEU A 310 -0.83 5.58 12.85
C LEU A 310 0.30 5.38 11.82
N TYR A 311 0.30 6.16 10.73
CA TYR A 311 1.33 6.11 9.71
C TYR A 311 2.71 6.50 10.26
N GLN A 312 2.77 7.56 11.08
CA GLN A 312 4.00 7.97 11.75
C GLN A 312 4.54 6.88 12.69
N LEU A 313 3.68 6.29 13.52
CA LEU A 313 4.07 5.21 14.44
C LEU A 313 4.57 3.99 13.66
N ALA A 314 3.88 3.61 12.58
CA ALA A 314 4.32 2.53 11.71
C ALA A 314 5.69 2.82 11.09
N MET A 315 5.96 4.03 10.61
CA MET A 315 7.29 4.37 10.08
C MET A 315 8.41 4.27 11.13
N LEU A 316 8.13 4.66 12.38
CA LEU A 316 9.11 4.53 13.48
C LEU A 316 9.40 3.07 13.82
N VAL A 317 8.35 2.23 13.86
CA VAL A 317 8.48 0.79 14.09
C VAL A 317 9.22 0.13 12.92
N PHE A 318 8.83 0.43 11.68
CA PHE A 318 9.48 -0.06 10.47
C PHE A 318 10.97 0.27 10.47
N LEU A 319 11.33 1.55 10.68
CA LEU A 319 12.73 1.97 10.68
C LEU A 319 13.53 1.22 11.74
N ASN A 320 13.01 1.13 12.98
CA ASN A 320 13.72 0.42 14.05
C ASN A 320 13.89 -1.07 13.76
N ARG A 321 12.84 -1.75 13.27
CA ARG A 321 12.85 -3.20 13.01
C ARG A 321 13.72 -3.58 11.82
N SER A 322 13.64 -2.82 10.73
CA SER A 322 14.46 -3.05 9.54
C SER A 322 15.94 -2.76 9.75
N THR A 323 16.29 -2.01 10.80
CA THR A 323 17.68 -1.79 11.22
C THR A 323 18.03 -2.55 12.50
N GLU A 324 17.32 -3.64 12.82
CA GLU A 324 17.57 -4.52 13.96
C GLU A 324 17.73 -3.82 15.33
N GLY A 325 17.01 -2.72 15.55
CA GLY A 325 17.04 -1.99 16.81
C GLY A 325 18.26 -1.09 17.01
N VAL A 326 19.05 -0.81 15.98
CA VAL A 326 20.25 0.07 16.05
C VAL A 326 19.96 1.45 16.65
N ILE A 327 18.75 1.99 16.45
CA ILE A 327 18.41 3.39 16.77
C ILE A 327 17.78 3.55 18.16
N ASP A 328 16.75 2.75 18.47
CA ASP A 328 15.95 2.91 19.67
C ASP A 328 16.00 1.66 20.54
N GLN A 329 15.96 1.88 21.85
CA GLN A 329 15.83 0.82 22.83
C GLN A 329 14.49 0.08 22.65
N PRO A 330 14.45 -1.24 22.90
CA PRO A 330 13.25 -2.06 22.74
C PRO A 330 11.99 -1.48 23.42
N VAL A 331 12.16 -0.85 24.60
CA VAL A 331 11.07 -0.22 25.36
C VAL A 331 10.38 0.88 24.57
N ARG A 332 11.12 1.70 23.82
CA ARG A 332 10.55 2.81 23.06
C ARG A 332 9.78 2.31 21.83
N THR A 333 10.33 1.31 21.13
CA THR A 333 9.63 0.64 20.02
C THR A 333 8.32 0.01 20.52
N GLN A 334 8.34 -0.62 21.70
CA GLN A 334 7.13 -1.17 22.31
C GLN A 334 6.10 -0.09 22.61
N GLN A 335 6.50 1.08 23.13
CA GLN A 335 5.59 2.21 23.34
C GLN A 335 4.94 2.69 22.04
N TYR A 336 5.63 2.63 20.90
CA TYR A 336 5.03 2.96 19.61
C TYR A 336 4.00 1.94 19.16
N ILE A 337 4.29 0.64 19.35
CA ILE A 337 3.37 -0.45 19.06
C ILE A 337 2.11 -0.33 19.94
N ASP A 338 2.27 -0.13 21.25
CA ASP A 338 1.15 -0.01 22.20
C ASP A 338 0.24 1.18 21.85
N LYS A 339 0.83 2.33 21.49
CA LYS A 339 0.08 3.50 21.02
C LYS A 339 -0.68 3.22 19.73
N ALA A 340 -0.06 2.53 18.77
CA ALA A 340 -0.71 2.17 17.52
C ALA A 340 -1.87 1.18 17.76
N CYS A 341 -1.68 0.17 18.61
CA CYS A 341 -2.72 -0.76 19.04
C CYS A 341 -3.90 -0.05 19.73
N ALA A 342 -3.67 1.05 20.45
CA ALA A 342 -4.73 1.85 21.05
C ALA A 342 -5.49 2.73 20.05
N ILE A 343 -4.91 3.04 18.88
CA ILE A 343 -5.57 3.83 17.82
C ILE A 343 -6.54 2.96 17.01
N PHE A 344 -6.18 1.72 16.67
CA PHE A 344 -7.00 0.86 15.80
C PHE A 344 -8.47 0.66 16.24
N PRO A 345 -8.80 0.47 17.53
CA PRO A 345 -10.19 0.35 17.98
C PRO A 345 -11.00 1.64 17.83
N ARG A 346 -10.33 2.81 17.77
CA ARG A 346 -10.96 4.13 17.65
C ARG A 346 -11.29 4.50 16.21
N LEU A 347 -10.53 3.95 15.26
CA LEU A 347 -10.78 4.16 13.83
C LEU A 347 -12.09 3.49 13.43
N ARG A 348 -12.89 4.08 12.56
CA ARG A 348 -14.03 3.37 11.93
C ARG A 348 -13.56 2.35 10.90
N PHE A 349 -12.53 2.70 10.16
CA PHE A 349 -11.85 1.88 9.17
C PHE A 349 -10.45 2.44 8.91
N CYS A 350 -9.59 1.68 8.24
CA CYS A 350 -8.26 2.14 7.84
C CYS A 350 -7.93 1.56 6.46
N LYS A 351 -7.95 2.40 5.43
CA LYS A 351 -7.70 1.96 4.05
C LYS A 351 -6.21 1.74 3.76
N GLN A 352 -5.33 2.35 4.56
CA GLN A 352 -3.88 2.31 4.37
C GLN A 352 -3.35 0.96 4.89
N GLN A 353 -2.89 0.09 3.98
CA GLN A 353 -2.36 -1.22 4.36
C GLN A 353 -0.98 -1.13 5.01
N PHE A 354 -0.11 -0.20 4.60
CA PHE A 354 1.24 -0.06 5.16
C PHE A 354 1.25 0.00 6.71
N PRO A 355 0.49 0.89 7.38
CA PRO A 355 0.49 0.93 8.84
C PRO A 355 -0.12 -0.31 9.49
N ILE A 356 -1.14 -0.91 8.88
CA ILE A 356 -1.74 -2.16 9.35
C ILE A 356 -0.73 -3.30 9.28
N HIS A 357 0.00 -3.40 8.18
CA HIS A 357 0.97 -4.46 7.96
C HIS A 357 2.16 -4.32 8.93
N VAL A 358 2.78 -3.14 9.01
CA VAL A 358 3.94 -2.94 9.89
C VAL A 358 3.60 -3.18 11.36
N ILE A 359 2.52 -2.58 11.86
CA ILE A 359 2.12 -2.76 13.27
C ILE A 359 1.57 -4.16 13.50
N GLY A 360 0.84 -4.72 12.52
CA GLY A 360 0.31 -6.07 12.59
C GLY A 360 1.40 -7.13 12.72
N CYS A 361 2.52 -7.00 11.99
CA CYS A 361 3.68 -7.88 12.13
C CYS A 361 4.32 -7.85 13.53
N GLU A 362 3.98 -6.86 14.35
CA GLU A 362 4.43 -6.71 15.73
C GLU A 362 3.39 -7.12 16.78
N ALA A 363 2.22 -7.63 16.38
CA ALA A 363 1.22 -8.14 17.30
C ALA A 363 1.68 -9.48 17.94
N ARG A 364 1.97 -9.44 19.25
CA ARG A 364 2.50 -10.58 20.02
C ARG A 364 1.45 -11.27 20.89
N THR A 365 0.32 -10.63 21.14
CA THR A 365 -0.78 -11.22 21.93
C THR A 365 -2.02 -11.39 21.08
N ASP A 366 -2.89 -12.32 21.48
CA ASP A 366 -4.15 -12.57 20.79
C ASP A 366 -5.05 -11.33 20.79
N GLU A 367 -4.99 -10.49 21.83
CA GLU A 367 -5.73 -9.22 21.89
C GLU A 367 -5.24 -8.25 20.81
N GLN A 368 -3.92 -8.11 20.65
CA GLN A 368 -3.36 -7.27 19.59
C GLN A 368 -3.73 -7.79 18.20
N ARG A 369 -3.61 -9.11 17.98
CA ARG A 369 -3.98 -9.77 16.73
C ARG A 369 -5.47 -9.57 16.42
N ALA A 370 -6.34 -9.69 17.42
CA ALA A 370 -7.78 -9.46 17.29
C ALA A 370 -8.10 -8.02 16.90
N VAL A 371 -7.42 -7.03 17.50
CA VAL A 371 -7.58 -5.61 17.13
C VAL A 371 -7.21 -5.35 15.67
N ILE A 372 -6.12 -5.96 15.18
CA ILE A 372 -5.69 -5.84 13.78
C ILE A 372 -6.70 -6.50 12.83
N LEU A 373 -7.15 -7.72 13.15
CA LEU A 373 -8.15 -8.42 12.35
C LEU A 373 -9.52 -7.72 12.35
N ASP A 374 -9.88 -7.06 13.45
CA ASP A 374 -11.11 -6.27 13.56
C ASP A 374 -11.09 -5.05 12.65
N VAL A 375 -10.02 -4.24 12.66
CA VAL A 375 -9.92 -3.08 11.74
C VAL A 375 -9.90 -3.51 10.28
N ILE A 376 -9.24 -4.64 9.96
CA ILE A 376 -9.29 -5.24 8.63
C ILE A 376 -10.74 -5.60 8.27
N SER A 377 -11.45 -6.32 9.15
CA SER A 377 -12.84 -6.74 8.90
C SER A 377 -13.78 -5.55 8.73
N ARG A 378 -13.66 -4.51 9.56
CA ARG A 378 -14.44 -3.27 9.44
C ARG A 378 -14.18 -2.55 8.13
N THR A 379 -12.92 -2.51 7.71
CA THR A 379 -12.55 -1.90 6.42
C THR A 379 -13.07 -2.73 5.25
N GLU A 380 -12.97 -4.06 5.27
CA GLU A 380 -13.52 -4.95 4.22
C GLU A 380 -15.04 -4.85 4.09
N LYS A 381 -15.77 -4.60 5.19
CA LYS A 381 -17.23 -4.44 5.18
C LYS A 381 -17.71 -3.17 4.46
N MET A 382 -16.84 -2.22 4.17
CA MET A 382 -17.23 -0.85 3.84
C MET A 382 -17.93 -0.59 2.49
N SER A 383 -18.50 -1.50 1.71
CA SER A 383 -18.94 -1.18 0.31
C SER A 383 -17.83 -0.57 -0.57
N SER A 384 -16.59 -0.56 -0.07
CA SER A 384 -15.61 0.52 0.23
C SER A 384 -14.15 0.09 0.10
N SER A 385 -13.92 -1.23 0.10
CA SER A 385 -12.59 -1.78 0.23
C SER A 385 -12.38 -2.99 -0.66
N ARG A 386 -11.20 -3.02 -1.28
CA ARG A 386 -10.53 -4.22 -1.78
C ARG A 386 -10.35 -5.17 -0.60
N SER A 387 -10.16 -6.46 -0.90
CA SER A 387 -9.88 -7.40 0.16
C SER A 387 -8.45 -7.25 0.68
N PHE A 388 -8.30 -7.29 2.00
CA PHE A 388 -7.01 -7.39 2.71
C PHE A 388 -6.39 -8.79 2.56
N ASN A 389 -6.87 -9.64 1.66
CA ASN A 389 -6.52 -11.06 1.61
C ASN A 389 -5.00 -11.31 1.65
N TYR A 390 -4.17 -10.57 0.90
CA TYR A 390 -2.71 -10.72 0.98
C TYR A 390 -2.16 -10.21 2.31
N CYS A 391 -2.48 -8.98 2.72
CA CYS A 391 -2.03 -8.43 4.00
C CYS A 391 -2.41 -9.34 5.18
N LYS A 392 -3.65 -9.81 5.25
CA LYS A 392 -4.14 -10.74 6.27
C LYS A 392 -3.40 -12.08 6.24
N ARG A 393 -3.22 -12.68 5.06
CA ARG A 393 -2.48 -13.96 4.93
C ARG A 393 -1.02 -13.82 5.34
N ILE A 394 -0.35 -12.75 4.92
CA ILE A 394 1.03 -12.44 5.30
C ILE A 394 1.11 -12.24 6.81
N LEU A 395 0.22 -11.46 7.42
CA LEU A 395 0.18 -11.25 8.87
C LEU A 395 0.02 -12.57 9.63
N GLN A 396 -0.91 -13.43 9.20
CA GLN A 396 -1.13 -14.72 9.83
C GLN A 396 0.09 -15.65 9.70
N ALA A 397 0.74 -15.68 8.54
CA ALA A 397 1.97 -16.43 8.33
C ALA A 397 3.11 -15.90 9.21
N VAL A 398 3.29 -14.57 9.30
CA VAL A 398 4.29 -13.94 10.19
C VAL A 398 4.02 -14.31 11.65
N TRP A 399 2.76 -14.24 12.10
CA TRP A 399 2.38 -14.65 13.46
C TRP A 399 2.66 -16.13 13.72
N ALA A 400 2.40 -17.01 12.75
CA ALA A 400 2.74 -18.42 12.87
C ALA A 400 4.26 -18.65 12.99
N GLN A 401 5.08 -17.89 12.24
CA GLN A 401 6.54 -17.94 12.38
C GLN A 401 7.01 -17.46 13.76
N ASP A 402 6.37 -16.42 14.32
CA ASP A 402 6.68 -15.94 15.67
C ASP A 402 6.30 -16.97 16.74
N ASP A 403 5.16 -17.67 16.57
CA ASP A 403 4.68 -18.70 17.51
C ASP A 403 5.54 -19.97 17.45
N LEU A 404 6.12 -20.29 16.29
CA LEU A 404 7.02 -21.45 16.09
C LEU A 404 8.46 -21.22 16.57
N ARG A 405 8.82 -20.00 16.99
CA ARG A 405 10.21 -19.62 17.25
C ARG A 405 10.78 -20.30 18.51
N GLU A 406 11.44 -21.43 18.32
CA GLU A 406 12.14 -22.20 19.37
C GLU A 406 13.58 -21.71 19.62
N GLY A 407 13.76 -20.43 19.96
CA GLY A 407 15.06 -19.88 20.38
C GLY A 407 16.06 -19.53 19.28
N ASN A 408 15.80 -19.89 18.01
CA ASN A 408 16.58 -19.38 16.87
C ASN A 408 16.26 -17.91 16.59
N ASN A 409 17.30 -17.08 16.47
CA ASN A 409 17.16 -15.64 16.25
C ASN A 409 17.07 -15.33 14.75
N ILE A 410 15.94 -15.64 14.12
CA ILE A 410 15.65 -15.21 12.74
C ILE A 410 15.47 -13.68 12.76
N SER A 411 16.22 -12.96 11.92
CA SER A 411 16.13 -11.51 11.84
C SER A 411 14.73 -11.07 11.39
N TYR A 412 14.36 -9.82 11.70
CA TYR A 412 13.09 -9.26 11.24
C TYR A 412 13.01 -9.27 9.70
N HIS A 413 14.13 -8.94 9.05
CA HIS A 413 14.24 -8.90 7.60
C HIS A 413 14.02 -10.29 6.99
N ASP A 414 14.80 -11.28 7.42
CA ASP A 414 14.73 -12.64 6.85
C ASP A 414 13.36 -13.27 7.03
N ARG A 415 12.69 -13.03 8.17
CA ARG A 415 11.33 -13.52 8.41
C ARG A 415 10.35 -12.91 7.42
N LEU A 416 10.38 -11.58 7.24
CA LEU A 416 9.48 -10.94 6.28
C LEU A 416 9.78 -11.35 4.86
N THR A 417 11.05 -11.38 4.47
CA THR A 417 11.49 -11.82 3.14
C THR A 417 11.03 -13.24 2.85
N SER A 418 11.17 -14.14 3.81
CA SER A 418 10.72 -15.52 3.67
C SER A 418 9.22 -15.61 3.44
N VAL A 419 8.39 -14.93 4.24
CA VAL A 419 6.92 -14.98 4.04
C VAL A 419 6.51 -14.31 2.73
N ILE A 420 7.05 -13.13 2.43
CA ILE A 420 6.64 -12.30 1.29
C ILE A 420 7.07 -12.94 -0.03
N SER A 421 8.29 -13.48 -0.14
CA SER A 421 8.80 -14.13 -1.36
C SER A 421 8.04 -15.42 -1.73
N HIS A 422 7.31 -16.01 -0.77
CA HIS A 422 6.41 -17.13 -1.05
C HIS A 422 5.02 -16.70 -1.53
N CYS A 423 4.71 -15.40 -1.64
CA CYS A 423 3.48 -14.98 -2.30
C CYS A 423 3.51 -15.33 -3.79
N VAL A 424 2.33 -15.52 -4.39
CA VAL A 424 2.23 -15.79 -5.83
C VAL A 424 2.71 -14.60 -6.66
N ILE A 425 2.39 -13.38 -6.21
CA ILE A 425 2.74 -12.09 -6.81
C ILE A 425 3.33 -11.16 -5.75
N VAL A 426 4.03 -10.11 -6.17
CA VAL A 426 4.51 -9.06 -5.26
C VAL A 426 3.31 -8.43 -4.52
N PRO A 427 3.25 -8.50 -3.18
CA PRO A 427 2.17 -7.91 -2.41
C PRO A 427 2.15 -6.40 -2.58
N SER A 428 0.96 -5.83 -2.61
CA SER A 428 0.76 -4.42 -2.83
C SER A 428 0.18 -3.77 -1.58
N PHE A 429 1.04 -3.10 -0.80
CA PHE A 429 0.66 -2.50 0.48
C PHE A 429 0.01 -1.11 0.35
N TYR A 430 -0.54 -0.80 -0.83
CA TYR A 430 -1.29 0.43 -1.12
C TYR A 430 -2.64 0.49 -0.42
N LEU A 431 -3.24 1.68 -0.50
CA LEU A 431 -4.62 1.97 -0.17
C LEU A 431 -5.66 1.08 -0.86
N LEU A 432 -6.76 0.83 -0.16
CA LEU A 432 -7.87 -0.02 -0.60
C LEU A 432 -9.11 0.80 -0.97
N ASN A 433 -9.88 0.35 -1.96
CA ASN A 433 -11.14 0.99 -2.38
C ASN A 433 -12.25 0.01 -2.81
N ALA A 434 -13.49 0.53 -2.80
CA ALA A 434 -14.82 -0.10 -2.88
C ALA A 434 -15.08 -1.41 -3.61
N LYS A 435 -16.14 -2.07 -3.14
CA LYS A 435 -17.02 -2.91 -3.95
C LYS A 435 -18.44 -2.67 -3.45
N THR A 436 -19.28 -2.03 -4.26
CA THR A 436 -20.72 -1.98 -3.97
C THR A 436 -21.32 -3.36 -4.23
N ARG A 437 -22.00 -3.96 -3.24
CA ARG A 437 -22.95 -5.04 -3.52
C ARG A 437 -24.10 -4.43 -4.31
N VAL A 438 -24.26 -4.86 -5.56
CA VAL A 438 -25.52 -4.70 -6.29
C VAL A 438 -26.53 -5.64 -5.62
N GLY A 439 -27.70 -5.10 -5.29
CA GLY A 439 -28.85 -5.87 -4.79
C GLY A 439 -29.42 -6.81 -5.83
#